data_AF-A0A972M6N7-F1
#
_entry.id   AF-A0A972M6N7-F1
#
_cell.length_a   1.000
_cell.length_b   1.000
_cell.length_c   1.000
_cell.angle_alpha   90.00
_cell.angle_beta   90.00
_cell.angle_gamma   90.00
#
_symmetry.space_group_name_H-M   'P 1'
#
loop_
_entity.id
_entity.type
_entity.pdbx_description
1 polymer ?
#
loop_
_entity_poly.entity_id
_entity_poly.type
_entity_poly.pdbx_seq_one_letter_code
_entity_poly.pdbx_strand_id
1 'polypeptide(L)' 'MPHVDVLLFATLKERIGQRRLTWTLPEGATVGDLRRALREAFPQA' A
#
# COMPACT_ATOMS: atom_id res chain seq x y z
N MET A 1 15.21 3.82 -6.54
CA MET A 1 13.86 3.26 -6.34
C MET A 1 13.05 4.25 -5.54
N PRO A 2 11.92 4.77 -6.05
CA PRO A 2 11.08 5.71 -5.32
C PRO A 2 10.47 5.09 -4.05
N HIS A 3 10.38 5.91 -3.00
CA HIS A 3 9.67 5.58 -1.76
C HIS A 3 8.38 6.37 -1.70
N VAL A 4 7.27 5.70 -1.37
CA VAL A 4 5.96 6.32 -1.22
C VAL A 4 5.36 5.98 0.13
N ASP A 5 4.72 6.96 0.74
CA ASP A 5 3.90 6.77 1.93
C ASP A 5 2.46 6.56 1.53
N VAL A 6 1.89 5.43 1.94
CA VAL A 6 0.49 5.10 1.77
C VAL A 6 -0.22 5.35 3.08
N LEU A 7 -1.19 6.27 3.06
CA LEU A 7 -2.04 6.55 4.21
C LEU A 7 -3.33 5.75 4.11
N LEU A 8 -3.63 5.02 5.17
CA LEU A 8 -4.83 4.17 5.28
C LEU A 8 -5.88 4.90 6.11
N PHE A 9 -7.11 4.87 5.61
CA PHE A 9 -8.26 5.56 6.22
C PHE A 9 -9.41 4.57 6.48
N ALA A 10 -10.29 4.93 7.41
CA ALA A 10 -11.52 4.20 7.72
C ALA A 10 -11.28 2.69 7.94
N THR A 11 -12.14 1.86 7.37
CA THR A 11 -12.13 0.39 7.49
C THR A 11 -10.82 -0.24 7.06
N LEU A 12 -10.09 0.37 6.11
CA LEU A 12 -8.81 -0.15 5.63
C LEU A 12 -7.72 -0.05 6.71
N LYS A 13 -7.71 1.06 7.46
CA LYS A 13 -6.82 1.23 8.63
C LYS A 13 -7.16 0.21 9.72
N GLU A 14 -8.44 -0.04 9.96
CA GLU A 14 -8.90 -0.98 10.98
C GLU A 14 -8.50 -2.42 10.65
N ARG A 15 -8.68 -2.84 9.39
CA ARG A 15 -8.34 -4.18 8.92
C ARG A 15 -6.83 -4.45 8.91
N ILE A 16 -6.04 -3.48 8.49
CA ILE A 16 -4.58 -3.62 8.38
C ILE A 16 -3.88 -3.31 9.71
N GLY A 17 -4.55 -2.60 10.63
CA GLY A 17 -4.00 -2.20 11.92
C GLY A 17 -2.94 -1.10 11.85
N GLN A 18 -2.65 -0.57 10.65
CA GLN A 18 -1.64 0.46 10.42
C GLN A 18 -2.27 1.68 9.75
N ARG A 19 -1.82 2.88 10.13
CA ARG A 19 -2.28 4.15 9.52
C ARG A 19 -1.42 4.55 8.32
N ARG A 20 -0.15 4.18 8.33
CA ARG A 20 0.83 4.53 7.31
C ARG A 20 1.64 3.29 6.97
N LEU A 21 1.81 3.05 5.68
CA LEU A 21 2.75 2.07 5.14
C LEU A 21 3.78 2.82 4.31
N THR A 22 5.04 2.42 4.39
CA THR A 22 6.08 2.93 3.50
C THR A 22 6.42 1.84 2.50
N TRP A 23 6.34 2.15 1.21
CA TRP A 23 6.57 1.20 0.14
C TRP A 23 7.74 1.63 -0.74
N THR A 24 8.54 0.66 -1.15
CA THR A 24 9.58 0.87 -2.15
C THR A 24 9.08 0.34 -3.47
N LEU A 25 9.05 1.19 -4.50
CA LEU A 25 8.58 0.82 -5.81
C LEU A 25 9.74 0.71 -6.81
N PRO A 26 9.67 -0.23 -7.78
CA PRO A 26 10.57 -0.24 -8.92
C PRO A 26 10.48 1.08 -9.71
N GLU A 27 11.52 1.37 -10.48
CA GLU A 27 11.47 2.48 -11.43
C GLU A 27 10.38 2.25 -12.48
N GLY A 28 9.63 3.29 -12.82
CA GLY A 28 8.50 3.20 -13.75
C GLY A 28 7.23 2.54 -13.21
N ALA A 29 7.22 2.10 -11.93
CA ALA A 29 6.04 1.51 -11.32
C ALA A 29 4.88 2.51 -11.22
N THR A 30 3.67 2.03 -11.47
CA THR A 30 2.44 2.84 -11.46
C THR A 30 1.69 2.72 -10.13
N VAL A 31 0.71 3.60 -9.92
CA VAL A 31 -0.25 3.47 -8.82
C VAL A 31 -1.02 2.13 -8.89
N GLY A 32 -1.26 1.61 -10.10
CA GLY A 32 -1.88 0.30 -10.30
C GLY A 32 -1.03 -0.84 -9.76
N ASP A 33 0.29 -0.78 -9.97
CA ASP A 33 1.25 -1.77 -9.44
C ASP A 33 1.30 -1.73 -7.91
N LEU A 34 1.31 -0.53 -7.32
CA LEU A 34 1.21 -0.36 -5.86
C LEU A 34 -0.09 -0.95 -5.32
N ARG A 35 -1.23 -0.70 -5.97
CA ARG A 35 -2.52 -1.26 -5.55
C ARG A 35 -2.53 -2.79 -5.63
N ARG A 36 -1.94 -3.38 -6.68
CA ARG A 36 -1.80 -4.83 -6.80
C ARG A 36 -0.96 -5.39 -5.66
N ALA A 37 0.21 -4.82 -5.42
CA ALA A 37 1.10 -5.23 -4.33
C ALA A 37 0.43 -5.13 -2.95
N LEU A 38 -0.36 -4.07 -2.70
CA LEU A 38 -1.12 -3.93 -1.45
C LEU A 38 -2.21 -5.01 -1.30
N ARG A 39 -2.90 -5.40 -2.37
CA ARG A 39 -3.90 -6.50 -2.31
C ARG A 39 -3.25 -7.86 -2.07
N GLU A 40 -2.06 -8.09 -2.61
CA GLU A 40 -1.29 -9.31 -2.39
C GLU A 40 -0.76 -9.38 -0.94
N ALA A 41 -0.26 -8.26 -0.41
CA ALA A 41 0.26 -8.18 0.95
C ALA A 41 -0.84 -8.22 2.02
N PHE A 42 -2.04 -7.71 1.69
CA PHE A 42 -3.19 -7.68 2.60
C PHE A 42 -4.46 -8.24 1.91
N PRO A 43 -4.58 -9.57 1.74
CA PRO A 43 -5.74 -10.18 1.05
C PRO A 43 -7.09 -9.93 1.73
N GLN A 44 -7.06 -9.74 3.05
CA GLN A 44 -8.22 -9.44 3.89
C GLN A 44 -8.60 -7.94 3.94
N ALA A 45 -7.89 -7.10 3.20
CA ALA A 45 -8.13 -5.65 3.13
C ALA A 45 -9.43 -5.29 2.39
#